data_AF-A0A2X3J9J2-F1
#
_entry.id   AF-A0A2X3J9J2-F1
#
_cell.length_a   1.000
_cell.length_b   1.000
_cell.length_c   1.000
_cell.angle_alpha   90.00
_cell.angle_beta   90.00
_cell.angle_gamma   90.00
#
_symmetry.space_group_name_H-M   'P 1'
#
loop_
_entity.id
_entity.type
_entity.pdbx_description
1 polymer ?
#
loop_
_entity_poly.entity_id
_entity_poly.type
_entity_poly.pdbx_seq_one_letter_code
_entity_poly.pdbx_strand_id
1 'polypeptide(L)'
;MSPVNYPLLVDVPVVFPHGGGCSLTFPLKKGDECLVIFADRAIDFWWQSGGIQEPVDARQHSLSDAFVLPGPQSQAKKIGGISSTAVQLRSEDGKAFVELEPGSHGITLTTPGKLTATAASIDLTGEVKINGNVTVSGDVTASGISLTKHRHGGVQSGGANTGGPV
;
A
#
# COMPACT_ATOMS: atom_id res chain seq x y z
N MET A 1 -9.39 -3.28 -42.16
CA MET A 1 -7.96 -3.44 -41.76
C MET A 1 -7.87 -4.68 -40.90
N SER A 2 -6.92 -5.56 -41.19
CA SER A 2 -6.63 -6.71 -40.33
C SER A 2 -5.70 -6.27 -39.20
N PRO A 3 -5.86 -6.82 -37.98
CA PRO A 3 -4.95 -6.51 -36.88
C PRO A 3 -3.51 -6.93 -37.22
N VAL A 4 -2.55 -6.09 -36.85
CA VAL A 4 -1.11 -6.37 -36.97
C VAL A 4 -0.55 -6.55 -35.57
N ASN A 5 0.13 -7.65 -35.34
CA ASN A 5 0.84 -7.86 -34.08
C ASN A 5 2.15 -7.06 -34.11
N TYR A 6 2.36 -6.25 -33.08
CA TYR A 6 3.65 -5.64 -32.85
C TYR A 6 4.68 -6.71 -32.46
N PRO A 7 5.98 -6.48 -32.77
CA PRO A 7 7.03 -7.34 -32.24
C PRO A 7 7.04 -7.29 -30.71
N LEU A 8 7.59 -8.34 -30.10
CA LEU A 8 7.82 -8.35 -28.66
C LEU A 8 8.78 -7.21 -28.30
N LEU A 9 8.35 -6.33 -27.40
CA LEU A 9 9.20 -5.32 -26.80
C LEU A 9 9.90 -5.95 -25.60
N VAL A 10 11.22 -5.95 -25.60
CA VAL A 10 12.06 -6.49 -24.53
C VAL A 10 12.72 -5.35 -23.78
N ASP A 11 13.06 -5.60 -22.52
CA ASP A 11 13.84 -4.65 -21.70
C ASP A 11 13.20 -3.26 -21.61
N VAL A 12 11.85 -3.22 -21.50
CA VAL A 12 11.10 -1.97 -21.38
C VAL A 12 10.94 -1.60 -19.90
N PRO A 13 11.51 -0.47 -19.42
CA PRO A 13 11.42 -0.09 -18.01
C PRO A 13 9.97 0.20 -17.60
N VAL A 14 9.59 -0.33 -16.44
CA VAL A 14 8.30 -0.06 -15.80
C VAL A 14 8.39 1.24 -15.01
N VAL A 15 7.49 2.18 -15.30
CA VAL A 15 7.41 3.45 -14.61
C VAL A 15 6.35 3.36 -13.51
N PHE A 16 6.82 3.37 -12.26
CA PHE A 16 5.99 3.58 -11.09
C PHE A 16 6.04 5.05 -10.66
N PRO A 17 5.01 5.62 -10.01
CA PRO A 17 5.14 6.90 -9.33
C PRO A 17 6.27 6.83 -8.30
N HIS A 18 7.35 7.59 -8.53
CA HIS A 18 8.54 7.62 -7.69
C HIS A 18 9.23 8.98 -7.73
N GLY A 19 9.91 9.34 -6.64
CA GLY A 19 10.60 10.61 -6.50
C GLY A 19 10.77 11.01 -5.02
N GLY A 20 11.72 11.88 -4.72
CA GLY A 20 11.93 12.37 -3.35
C GLY A 20 12.24 11.30 -2.30
N GLY A 21 12.72 10.11 -2.71
CA GLY A 21 12.99 8.99 -1.83
C GLY A 21 11.78 8.08 -1.54
N CYS A 22 10.67 8.25 -2.25
CA CYS A 22 9.46 7.44 -2.11
C CYS A 22 9.05 6.80 -3.45
N SER A 23 8.36 5.66 -3.36
CA SER A 23 7.84 4.92 -4.52
C SER A 23 6.49 4.28 -4.21
N LEU A 24 5.57 4.29 -5.17
CA LEU A 24 4.32 3.51 -5.14
C LEU A 24 4.40 2.39 -6.18
N THR A 25 4.60 1.16 -5.74
CA THR A 25 4.79 0.00 -6.64
C THR A 25 3.52 -0.85 -6.72
N PHE A 26 3.38 -1.58 -7.85
CA PHE A 26 2.28 -2.53 -8.07
C PHE A 26 2.84 -3.91 -8.42
N PRO A 27 2.23 -5.01 -7.92
CA PRO A 27 2.68 -6.37 -8.19
C PRO A 27 2.22 -6.84 -9.58
N LEU A 28 2.89 -6.36 -10.62
CA LEU A 28 2.56 -6.69 -12.01
C LEU A 28 2.71 -8.20 -12.29
N LYS A 29 1.79 -8.73 -13.10
CA LYS A 29 1.78 -10.13 -13.53
C LYS A 29 1.54 -10.24 -15.04
N LYS A 30 1.88 -11.40 -15.60
CA LYS A 30 1.60 -11.72 -17.00
C LYS A 30 0.11 -11.50 -17.31
N GLY A 31 -0.17 -10.70 -18.34
CA GLY A 31 -1.53 -10.39 -18.78
C GLY A 31 -2.07 -9.05 -18.29
N ASP A 32 -1.35 -8.34 -17.41
CA ASP A 32 -1.69 -6.96 -17.06
C ASP A 32 -1.54 -6.03 -18.27
N GLU A 33 -2.42 -5.03 -18.33
CA GLU A 33 -2.48 -4.07 -19.44
C GLU A 33 -1.70 -2.79 -19.07
N CYS A 34 -1.04 -2.21 -20.06
CA CYS A 34 -0.19 -1.03 -19.88
C CYS A 34 -0.24 -0.11 -21.10
N LEU A 35 0.14 1.15 -20.88
CA LEU A 35 0.46 2.10 -21.95
C LEU A 35 1.96 2.02 -22.22
N VAL A 36 2.33 1.84 -23.49
CA VAL A 36 3.71 1.92 -23.94
C VAL A 36 3.96 3.33 -24.50
N ILE A 37 5.01 3.98 -24.02
CA ILE A 37 5.44 5.31 -24.47
C ILE A 37 6.82 5.18 -25.07
N PHE A 38 6.97 5.56 -26.34
CA PHE A 38 8.26 5.52 -27.04
C PHE A 38 9.04 6.80 -26.79
N ALA A 39 10.32 6.65 -26.51
CA ALA A 39 11.24 7.76 -26.30
C ALA A 39 11.64 8.40 -27.65
N ASP A 40 12.01 9.68 -27.59
CA ASP A 40 12.49 10.41 -28.75
C ASP A 40 13.85 9.89 -29.25
N ARG A 41 14.66 9.30 -28.38
CA ARG A 41 16.03 8.81 -28.64
C ARG A 41 16.28 7.50 -27.92
N ALA A 42 17.38 6.83 -28.30
CA ALA A 42 17.84 5.62 -27.66
C ALA A 42 18.03 5.81 -26.15
N ILE A 43 17.47 4.91 -25.33
CA ILE A 43 17.49 5.04 -23.86
C ILE A 43 18.60 4.22 -23.19
N ASP A 44 19.29 3.35 -23.92
CA ASP A 44 20.13 2.27 -23.37
C ASP A 44 21.16 2.76 -22.33
N PHE A 45 22.01 3.72 -22.70
CA PHE A 45 23.05 4.21 -21.80
C PHE A 45 22.50 5.02 -20.63
N TRP A 46 21.44 5.81 -20.86
CA TRP A 46 20.76 6.52 -19.77
C TRP A 46 20.12 5.55 -18.79
N TRP A 47 19.45 4.51 -19.28
CA TRP A 47 18.78 3.54 -18.43
C TRP A 47 19.79 2.73 -17.61
N GLN A 48 20.94 2.40 -18.19
CA GLN A 48 22.02 1.71 -17.47
C GLN A 48 22.72 2.61 -16.45
N SER A 49 23.05 3.85 -16.81
CA SER A 49 24.06 4.67 -16.10
C SER A 49 23.52 5.96 -15.49
N GLY A 50 22.28 6.34 -15.79
CA GLY A 50 21.70 7.63 -15.41
C GLY A 50 22.47 8.83 -15.99
N GLY A 51 22.16 10.03 -15.52
CA GLY A 51 22.87 11.26 -15.92
C GLY A 51 22.67 11.63 -17.40
N ILE A 52 23.55 12.51 -17.89
CA ILE A 52 23.63 12.85 -19.32
C ILE A 52 24.45 11.76 -20.02
N GLN A 53 23.90 11.17 -21.09
CA GLN A 53 24.52 10.10 -21.84
C GLN A 53 24.48 10.39 -23.34
N GLU A 54 25.50 9.89 -24.06
CA GLU A 54 25.51 9.90 -25.52
C GLU A 54 24.50 8.86 -26.07
N PRO A 55 23.85 9.12 -27.21
CA PRO A 55 23.02 8.11 -27.84
C PRO A 55 23.88 6.92 -28.33
N VAL A 56 23.50 5.70 -27.95
CA VAL A 56 24.17 4.48 -28.46
C VAL A 56 23.95 4.27 -29.96
N ASP A 57 22.83 4.81 -30.48
CA ASP A 57 22.41 4.75 -31.87
C ASP A 57 21.63 6.04 -32.22
N ALA A 58 21.61 6.42 -33.51
CA ALA A 58 20.85 7.53 -34.08
C ALA A 58 19.33 7.27 -34.20
N ARG A 59 18.83 6.13 -33.67
CA ARG A 59 17.39 5.78 -33.64
C ARG A 59 16.55 6.88 -32.98
N GLN A 60 15.35 7.10 -33.55
CA GLN A 60 14.38 8.06 -33.07
C GLN A 60 12.98 7.43 -33.10
N HIS A 61 12.20 7.61 -32.02
CA HIS A 61 10.84 7.07 -31.90
C HIS A 61 10.75 5.57 -32.27
N SER A 62 11.76 4.81 -31.85
CA SER A 62 11.93 3.40 -32.19
C SER A 62 11.14 2.51 -31.23
N LEU A 63 10.65 1.39 -31.73
CA LEU A 63 9.96 0.40 -30.90
C LEU A 63 10.85 -0.21 -29.81
N SER A 64 12.18 -0.16 -30.00
CA SER A 64 13.15 -0.63 -29.01
C SER A 64 13.33 0.30 -27.81
N ASP A 65 12.86 1.54 -27.90
CA ASP A 65 13.15 2.59 -26.93
C ASP A 65 11.84 3.06 -26.31
N ALA A 66 11.41 2.37 -25.26
CA ALA A 66 10.09 2.56 -24.68
C ALA A 66 10.11 2.55 -23.16
N PHE A 67 9.02 3.01 -22.58
CA PHE A 67 8.65 2.88 -21.17
C PHE A 67 7.24 2.31 -21.08
N VAL A 68 6.94 1.59 -20.00
CA VAL A 68 5.56 1.17 -19.71
C VAL A 68 4.99 1.91 -18.50
N LEU A 69 3.82 2.50 -18.67
CA LEU A 69 2.96 2.97 -17.58
C LEU A 69 1.86 1.92 -17.32
N PRO A 70 1.88 1.21 -16.18
CA PRO A 70 0.76 0.34 -15.79
C PRO A 70 -0.51 1.16 -15.53
N GLY A 71 -1.68 0.61 -15.83
CA GLY A 71 -2.94 1.20 -15.38
C GLY A 71 -4.06 1.37 -16.41
N PRO A 72 -3.83 1.55 -17.72
CA PRO A 72 -4.93 1.51 -18.68
C PRO A 72 -5.64 0.16 -18.64
N GLN A 73 -6.97 0.19 -18.71
CA GLN A 73 -7.78 -1.02 -18.65
C GLN A 73 -8.71 -1.08 -19.85
N SER A 74 -8.71 -2.23 -20.52
CA SER A 74 -9.72 -2.57 -21.50
C SER A 74 -11.08 -2.71 -20.84
N GLN A 75 -12.16 -2.64 -21.64
CA GLN A 75 -13.52 -2.88 -21.12
C GLN A 75 -13.69 -4.29 -20.53
N ALA A 76 -12.88 -5.26 -20.96
CA ALA A 76 -12.89 -6.62 -20.44
C ALA A 76 -12.23 -6.75 -19.05
N LYS A 77 -11.29 -5.86 -18.72
CA LYS A 77 -10.51 -5.89 -17.46
C LYS A 77 -10.70 -4.67 -16.57
N LYS A 78 -11.59 -3.74 -16.92
CA LYS A 78 -11.86 -2.54 -16.12
C LYS A 78 -12.21 -2.89 -14.67
N ILE A 79 -11.73 -2.09 -13.72
CA ILE A 79 -12.17 -2.26 -12.33
C ILE A 79 -13.64 -1.87 -12.19
N GLY A 80 -14.39 -2.65 -11.42
CA GLY A 80 -15.76 -2.34 -11.02
C GLY A 80 -15.80 -1.62 -9.66
N GLY A 81 -16.96 -1.04 -9.33
CA GLY A 81 -17.23 -0.49 -8.00
C GLY A 81 -16.26 0.62 -7.57
N ILE A 82 -15.88 1.50 -8.49
CA ILE A 82 -15.05 2.67 -8.20
C ILE A 82 -15.84 3.61 -7.29
N SER A 83 -15.24 4.05 -6.18
CA SER A 83 -15.86 5.07 -5.33
C SER A 83 -15.96 6.40 -6.08
N SER A 84 -17.13 7.03 -6.06
CA SER A 84 -17.34 8.35 -6.65
C SER A 84 -17.07 9.49 -5.68
N THR A 85 -16.80 9.19 -4.41
CA THR A 85 -16.60 10.19 -3.36
C THR A 85 -15.22 10.09 -2.73
N ALA A 86 -14.62 8.90 -2.67
CA ALA A 86 -13.35 8.65 -1.99
C ALA A 86 -12.23 8.21 -2.94
N VAL A 87 -10.98 8.50 -2.56
CA VAL A 87 -9.76 7.94 -3.18
C VAL A 87 -9.42 6.62 -2.50
N GLN A 88 -9.02 5.60 -3.28
CA GLN A 88 -8.67 4.28 -2.75
C GLN A 88 -7.34 3.75 -3.33
N LEU A 89 -6.48 3.20 -2.47
CA LEU A 89 -5.50 2.18 -2.82
C LEU A 89 -6.08 0.83 -2.41
N ARG A 90 -6.38 -0.05 -3.37
CA ARG A 90 -7.26 -1.21 -3.13
C ARG A 90 -6.92 -2.46 -3.93
N SER A 91 -7.44 -3.60 -3.49
CA SER A 91 -7.60 -4.78 -4.32
C SER A 91 -8.63 -4.53 -5.44
N GLU A 92 -8.47 -5.22 -6.57
CA GLU A 92 -9.42 -5.09 -7.69
C GLU A 92 -10.84 -5.51 -7.29
N ASP A 93 -10.97 -6.54 -6.45
CA ASP A 93 -12.25 -7.02 -5.91
C ASP A 93 -12.87 -6.07 -4.85
N GLY A 94 -12.15 -5.00 -4.47
CA GLY A 94 -12.62 -3.96 -3.56
C GLY A 94 -12.73 -4.36 -2.09
N LYS A 95 -12.29 -5.57 -1.71
CA LYS A 95 -12.43 -6.06 -0.32
C LYS A 95 -11.37 -5.53 0.63
N ALA A 96 -10.18 -5.19 0.12
CA ALA A 96 -9.11 -4.62 0.92
C ALA A 96 -8.72 -3.25 0.36
N PHE A 97 -8.66 -2.23 1.21
CA PHE A 97 -8.32 -0.87 0.78
C PHE A 97 -7.79 0.02 1.91
N VAL A 98 -7.04 1.04 1.49
CA VAL A 98 -6.82 2.30 2.22
C VAL A 98 -7.63 3.37 1.48
N GLU A 99 -8.51 4.06 2.19
CA GLU A 99 -9.46 5.01 1.61
C GLU A 99 -9.39 6.38 2.30
N LEU A 100 -9.49 7.45 1.50
CA LEU A 100 -9.66 8.83 1.98
C LEU A 100 -10.92 9.42 1.37
N GLU A 101 -11.85 9.84 2.23
CA GLU A 101 -13.06 10.56 1.85
C GLU A 101 -12.86 12.07 2.11
N PRO A 102 -12.72 12.91 1.06
CA PRO A 102 -12.40 14.32 1.21
C PRO A 102 -13.50 15.14 1.90
N GLY A 103 -14.78 14.73 1.79
CA GLY A 103 -15.89 15.48 2.38
C GLY A 103 -15.94 15.42 3.91
N SER A 104 -15.64 14.25 4.49
CA SER A 104 -15.61 14.04 5.95
C SER A 104 -14.20 14.09 6.53
N HIS A 105 -13.17 14.12 5.68
CA HIS A 105 -11.77 13.88 6.03
C HIS A 105 -11.53 12.52 6.70
N GLY A 106 -12.43 11.56 6.47
CA GLY A 106 -12.32 10.20 7.00
C GLY A 106 -11.23 9.41 6.30
N ILE A 107 -10.47 8.65 7.08
CA ILE A 107 -9.50 7.66 6.59
C ILE A 107 -9.94 6.29 7.08
N THR A 108 -10.09 5.33 6.16
CA THR A 108 -10.54 3.98 6.46
C THR A 108 -9.55 2.95 5.93
N LEU A 109 -9.18 1.99 6.78
CA LEU A 109 -8.44 0.79 6.39
C LEU A 109 -9.36 -0.42 6.58
N THR A 110 -9.68 -1.10 5.48
CA THR A 110 -10.54 -2.29 5.50
C THR A 110 -9.78 -3.47 4.90
N THR A 111 -9.89 -4.64 5.51
CA THR A 111 -9.38 -5.90 4.97
C THR A 111 -10.13 -7.09 5.57
N PRO A 112 -10.47 -8.13 4.80
CA PRO A 112 -10.94 -9.40 5.35
C PRO A 112 -9.79 -10.25 5.91
N GLY A 113 -8.55 -9.87 5.63
CA GLY A 113 -7.35 -10.53 6.14
C GLY A 113 -6.86 -9.93 7.46
N LYS A 114 -5.57 -10.15 7.75
CA LYS A 114 -4.92 -9.60 8.94
C LYS A 114 -4.39 -8.18 8.65
N LEU A 115 -4.75 -7.21 9.49
CA LEU A 115 -4.04 -5.93 9.57
C LEU A 115 -2.89 -6.08 10.57
N THR A 116 -1.65 -5.83 10.14
CA THR A 116 -0.45 -5.91 10.98
C THR A 116 0.30 -4.59 10.94
N ALA A 117 0.77 -4.12 12.09
CA ALA A 117 1.67 -2.99 12.22
C ALA A 117 2.85 -3.36 13.10
N THR A 118 4.06 -3.02 12.66
CA THR A 118 5.30 -3.15 13.44
C THR A 118 5.96 -1.79 13.50
N ALA A 119 6.11 -1.24 14.70
CA ALA A 119 6.70 0.07 14.92
C ALA A 119 7.40 0.10 16.29
N ALA A 120 8.32 1.04 16.48
CA ALA A 120 8.95 1.26 17.79
C ALA A 120 7.94 1.80 18.82
N SER A 121 7.00 2.64 18.39
CA SER A 121 5.87 3.14 19.17
C SER A 121 4.64 3.29 18.28
N ILE A 122 3.45 3.24 18.90
CA ILE A 122 2.18 3.56 18.27
C ILE A 122 1.48 4.57 19.17
N ASP A 123 1.26 5.78 18.66
CA ASP A 123 0.57 6.86 19.36
C ASP A 123 -0.85 7.04 18.80
N LEU A 124 -1.86 7.00 19.67
CA LEU A 124 -3.27 7.16 19.32
C LEU A 124 -3.87 8.27 20.18
N THR A 125 -4.41 9.31 19.55
CA THR A 125 -5.16 10.38 20.24
C THR A 125 -6.64 10.28 19.85
N GLY A 126 -7.49 10.15 20.86
CA GLY A 126 -8.94 9.98 20.70
C GLY A 126 -9.46 8.71 21.37
N GLU A 127 -10.75 8.45 21.22
CA GLU A 127 -11.36 7.22 21.73
C GLU A 127 -10.92 6.00 20.90
N VAL A 128 -10.56 4.91 21.58
CA VAL A 128 -10.19 3.64 20.95
C VAL A 128 -11.24 2.59 21.28
N LYS A 129 -11.93 2.07 20.26
CA LYS A 129 -12.91 0.99 20.39
C LYS A 129 -12.36 -0.30 19.78
N ILE A 130 -12.28 -1.37 20.58
CA ILE A 130 -11.84 -2.69 20.13
C ILE A 130 -12.99 -3.69 20.34
N ASN A 131 -13.54 -4.20 19.24
CA ASN A 131 -14.55 -5.26 19.26
C ASN A 131 -13.88 -6.63 19.11
N GLY A 132 -13.27 -7.11 20.19
CA GLY A 132 -12.54 -8.38 20.21
C GLY A 132 -11.64 -8.48 21.44
N ASN A 133 -10.81 -9.53 21.48
CA ASN A 133 -9.86 -9.72 22.56
C ASN A 133 -8.62 -8.84 22.37
N VAL A 134 -8.06 -8.37 23.49
CA VAL A 134 -6.77 -7.67 23.54
C VAL A 134 -5.79 -8.53 24.32
N THR A 135 -4.63 -8.83 23.73
CA THR A 135 -3.53 -9.52 24.40
C THR A 135 -2.33 -8.60 24.41
N VAL A 136 -1.77 -8.34 25.59
CA VAL A 136 -0.61 -7.47 25.80
C VAL A 136 0.45 -8.27 26.56
N SER A 137 1.67 -8.31 26.04
CA SER A 137 2.80 -9.01 26.68
C SER A 137 3.49 -8.16 27.75
N GLY A 138 3.37 -6.83 27.64
CA GLY A 138 3.82 -5.87 28.63
C GLY A 138 2.72 -5.46 29.62
N ASP A 139 2.96 -4.36 30.33
CA ASP A 139 1.98 -3.78 31.25
C ASP A 139 0.93 -2.95 30.51
N VAL A 140 -0.27 -2.85 31.08
CA VAL A 140 -1.31 -1.91 30.65
C VAL A 140 -1.46 -0.88 31.74
N THR A 141 -1.15 0.38 31.43
CA THR A 141 -1.25 1.48 32.39
C THR A 141 -2.42 2.39 32.02
N ALA A 142 -3.42 2.49 32.89
CA ALA A 142 -4.55 3.39 32.73
C ALA A 142 -4.46 4.51 33.77
N SER A 143 -4.36 5.76 33.32
CA SER A 143 -4.23 6.94 34.19
C SER A 143 -3.10 6.82 35.24
N GLY A 144 -1.97 6.22 34.85
CA GLY A 144 -0.81 5.98 35.73
C GLY A 144 -0.91 4.73 36.61
N ILE A 145 -2.01 3.99 36.58
CA ILE A 145 -2.19 2.74 37.34
C ILE A 145 -1.87 1.54 36.47
N SER A 146 -0.86 0.77 36.89
CA SER A 146 -0.40 -0.48 36.27
C SER A 146 -1.40 -1.61 36.50
N LEU A 147 -1.86 -2.27 35.44
CA LEU A 147 -2.72 -3.45 35.55
C LEU A 147 -2.00 -4.61 36.25
N THR A 148 -0.71 -4.81 35.98
CA THR A 148 0.07 -5.90 36.56
C THR A 148 0.52 -5.66 38.01
N LYS A 149 0.53 -4.41 38.48
CA LYS A 149 1.02 -4.04 39.82
C LYS A 149 0.00 -3.32 40.70
N HIS A 150 -1.23 -3.06 40.22
CA HIS A 150 -2.23 -2.35 41.01
C HIS A 150 -2.52 -3.06 42.33
N ARG A 151 -2.81 -2.28 43.36
CA ARG A 151 -3.14 -2.76 44.70
C ARG A 151 -4.46 -2.18 45.14
N HIS A 152 -5.15 -2.94 45.98
CA HIS A 152 -6.41 -2.52 46.62
C HIS A 152 -6.11 -2.16 48.08
N GLY A 153 -6.59 -1.01 48.53
CA GLY A 153 -6.48 -0.56 49.93
C GLY A 153 -7.71 -0.96 50.75
N GLY A 154 -7.62 -0.84 52.08
CA GLY A 154 -8.77 -1.03 52.98
C GLY A 154 -9.19 -2.48 53.21
N VAL A 155 -8.31 -3.44 52.89
CA VAL A 155 -8.56 -4.88 53.08
C VAL A 155 -7.79 -5.43 54.28
N GLN A 156 -8.38 -6.37 55.02
CA GLN A 156 -7.64 -7.19 55.99
C GLN A 156 -6.96 -8.33 55.24
N SER A 157 -5.63 -8.35 55.24
CA SER A 157 -4.85 -9.41 54.58
C SER A 157 -5.16 -10.77 55.20
N GLY A 158 -5.53 -11.73 54.36
CA GLY A 158 -5.74 -13.13 54.73
C GLY A 158 -4.98 -14.07 53.79
N GLY A 159 -4.95 -15.37 54.11
CA GLY A 159 -4.25 -16.38 53.30
C GLY A 159 -5.04 -16.92 52.11
N ALA A 160 -6.29 -16.48 51.90
CA ALA A 160 -7.14 -16.95 50.82
C ALA A 160 -6.92 -16.12 49.54
N ASN A 161 -6.97 -16.78 48.38
CA ASN A 161 -7.06 -16.08 47.09
C ASN A 161 -8.50 -15.62 46.85
N THR A 162 -8.67 -14.47 46.17
CA THR A 162 -9.99 -14.07 45.68
C THR A 162 -10.50 -15.07 44.65
N GLY A 163 -11.81 -15.11 44.42
CA GLY A 163 -12.33 -15.68 43.18
C GLY A 163 -11.79 -14.94 41.94
N GLY A 164 -12.04 -15.49 40.76
CA GLY A 164 -11.80 -14.74 39.52
C GLY A 164 -12.61 -13.43 39.50
N PRO A 165 -12.21 -12.43 38.71
CA PRO A 165 -13.02 -11.23 38.48
C PRO A 165 -14.44 -11.63 38.06
N VAL A 166 -15.45 -11.08 38.73
CA VAL A 166 -16.87 -11.18 38.35
C VAL A 166 -17.29 -9.99 37.52
#